data_AF-A0A2P2L3K2-F1
#
_entry.id   AF-A0A2P2L3K2-F1
#
_cell.length_a   1.000
_cell.length_b   1.000
_cell.length_c   1.000
_cell.angle_alpha   90.00
_cell.angle_beta   90.00
_cell.angle_gamma   90.00
#
_symmetry.space_group_name_H-M   'P 1'
#
loop_
_entity.id
_entity.type
_entity.pdbx_description
1 polymer ?
#
loop_
_entity_poly.entity_id
_entity_poly.type
_entity_poly.pdbx_seq_one_letter_code
_entity_poly.pdbx_strand_id
1 'polypeptide(L)'
;MKISAGKHLMDLVAVDWFKDTKRMDHVARRQGCAAQVASEKGLFSIIFNLQVPGSMHYSMVFYFVTKELVPGSLLQRFVDGDDEFRNSRFKLIPSVPKGSWIVRQSVGSTPCLLGKAVDCNYIHGSSYLEVDVDIGSSTVANGVLGLVIGVITTLVVDMAFLVQVCILFAYETNVLYVA
;
A
#
# COMPACT_ATOMS: atom_id res chain seq x y z
N MET A 1 18.24 -4.08 -14.01
CA MET A 1 17.47 -5.05 -14.82
C MET A 1 16.04 -5.09 -14.27
N LYS A 2 15.01 -4.92 -15.11
CA LYS A 2 13.62 -5.17 -14.72
C LYS A 2 13.34 -6.66 -14.96
N ILE A 3 12.76 -7.34 -13.99
CA ILE A 3 12.44 -8.78 -14.05
C ILE A 3 10.93 -8.90 -13.92
N SER A 4 10.31 -9.83 -14.65
CA SER A 4 8.88 -10.13 -14.48
C SER A 4 8.58 -10.49 -13.04
N ALA A 5 7.49 -9.97 -12.50
CA ALA A 5 7.05 -10.35 -11.16
C ALA A 5 6.73 -11.85 -11.13
N GLY A 6 7.09 -12.51 -10.03
CA GLY A 6 6.68 -13.88 -9.74
C GLY A 6 5.21 -13.95 -9.31
N LYS A 7 4.83 -15.08 -8.71
CA LYS A 7 3.51 -15.21 -8.08
C LYS A 7 3.40 -14.22 -6.91
N HIS A 8 2.20 -13.67 -6.68
CA HIS A 8 1.92 -12.86 -5.49
C HIS A 8 2.11 -13.68 -4.21
N LEU A 9 2.57 -13.03 -3.14
CA LEU A 9 2.80 -13.71 -1.85
C LEU A 9 1.62 -13.63 -0.87
N MET A 10 0.69 -12.72 -1.11
CA MET A 10 -0.48 -12.51 -0.26
C MET A 10 -1.71 -12.25 -1.14
N ASP A 11 -2.86 -12.78 -0.74
CA ASP A 11 -4.12 -12.64 -1.46
C ASP A 11 -4.87 -11.40 -0.96
N LEU A 12 -5.32 -10.53 -1.87
CA LEU A 12 -6.28 -9.47 -1.55
C LEU A 12 -7.65 -10.07 -1.24
N VAL A 13 -8.17 -9.82 -0.04
CA VAL A 13 -9.46 -10.38 0.40
C VAL A 13 -10.56 -9.34 0.58
N ALA A 14 -10.18 -8.07 0.75
CA ALA A 14 -11.13 -6.98 0.88
C ALA A 14 -10.49 -5.65 0.49
N VAL A 15 -11.34 -4.73 0.01
CA VAL A 15 -11.00 -3.32 -0.17
C VAL A 15 -12.14 -2.50 0.41
N ASP A 16 -11.82 -1.62 1.35
CA ASP A 16 -12.78 -0.65 1.88
C ASP A 16 -12.51 0.75 1.34
N TRP A 17 -13.58 1.50 1.09
CA TRP A 17 -13.53 2.92 0.79
C TRP A 17 -14.26 3.70 1.87
N PHE A 18 -13.52 4.43 2.69
CA PHE A 18 -14.06 5.23 3.78
C PHE A 18 -14.00 6.72 3.46
N LYS A 19 -14.97 7.44 4.02
CA LYS A 19 -15.06 8.90 4.01
C LYS A 19 -15.49 9.37 5.38
N ASP A 20 -14.74 10.28 5.97
CA ASP A 20 -15.05 10.88 7.27
C ASP A 20 -14.60 12.34 7.33
N THR A 21 -15.08 13.07 8.34
CA THR A 21 -14.62 14.41 8.71
C THR A 21 -13.24 14.40 9.37
N LYS A 22 -12.79 13.25 9.89
CA LYS A 22 -11.49 13.08 10.55
C LYS A 22 -10.64 12.04 9.83
N ARG A 23 -9.31 12.18 9.94
CA ARG A 23 -8.37 11.15 9.47
C ARG A 23 -8.65 9.84 10.20
N MET A 24 -8.55 8.74 9.47
CA MET A 24 -8.83 7.41 10.00
C MET A 24 -7.55 6.59 10.07
N ASP A 25 -6.99 6.56 11.28
CA ASP A 25 -5.77 5.82 11.62
C ASP A 25 -6.15 4.47 12.25
N HIS A 26 -5.26 3.50 12.12
CA HIS A 26 -5.37 2.19 12.78
C HIS A 26 -6.70 1.47 12.52
N VAL A 27 -7.05 1.32 11.26
CA VAL A 27 -8.26 0.67 10.75
C VAL A 27 -8.42 -0.75 11.29
N ALA A 28 -7.31 -1.46 11.53
CA ALA A 28 -7.32 -2.82 12.10
C ALA A 28 -8.03 -2.91 13.46
N ARG A 29 -8.07 -1.82 14.25
CA ARG A 29 -8.78 -1.78 15.54
C ARG A 29 -10.29 -1.67 15.41
N ARG A 30 -10.81 -1.29 14.25
CA ARG A 30 -12.25 -1.13 14.05
C ARG A 30 -12.94 -2.48 14.12
N GLN A 31 -14.02 -2.56 14.89
CA GLN A 31 -14.79 -3.77 15.04
C GLN A 31 -15.31 -4.26 13.68
N GLY A 32 -15.06 -5.54 13.38
CA GLY A 32 -15.50 -6.17 12.14
C GLY A 32 -14.64 -5.84 10.92
N CYS A 33 -13.46 -5.24 11.09
CA CYS A 33 -12.54 -5.04 9.97
C CYS A 33 -12.09 -6.40 9.40
N ALA A 34 -11.75 -6.43 8.10
CA ALA A 34 -11.37 -7.67 7.43
C ALA A 34 -10.14 -8.35 8.06
N ALA A 35 -9.21 -7.58 8.65
CA ALA A 35 -8.06 -8.13 9.36
C ALA A 35 -8.43 -8.88 10.66
N GLN A 36 -9.47 -8.45 11.38
CA GLN A 36 -9.97 -9.18 12.55
C GLN A 36 -10.56 -10.52 12.14
N VAL A 37 -11.38 -10.53 11.08
CA VAL A 37 -11.95 -11.76 10.52
C VAL A 37 -10.86 -12.70 9.97
N ALA A 38 -9.82 -12.15 9.35
CA ALA A 38 -8.67 -12.93 8.89
C ALA A 38 -7.90 -13.54 10.07
N SER A 39 -7.70 -12.79 11.14
CA SER A 39 -7.04 -13.25 12.36
C SER A 39 -7.80 -14.41 13.02
N GLU A 40 -9.13 -14.37 13.07
CA GLU A 40 -9.97 -15.47 13.59
C GLU A 40 -9.80 -16.77 12.78
N LYS A 41 -9.42 -16.64 11.50
CA LYS A 41 -9.12 -17.78 10.61
C LYS A 41 -7.64 -18.20 10.66
N GLY A 42 -6.85 -17.63 11.56
CA GLY A 42 -5.42 -17.91 11.70
C GLY A 42 -4.57 -17.35 10.57
N LEU A 43 -5.01 -16.28 9.90
CA LEU A 43 -4.27 -15.62 8.83
C LEU A 43 -3.56 -14.37 9.36
N PHE A 44 -2.40 -14.06 8.77
CA PHE A 44 -1.69 -12.81 8.97
C PHE A 44 -2.08 -11.80 7.90
N SER A 45 -2.34 -10.55 8.29
CA SER A 45 -2.75 -9.48 7.36
C SER A 45 -1.66 -8.42 7.15
N ILE A 46 -1.50 -7.95 5.92
CA ILE A 46 -0.87 -6.65 5.64
C ILE A 46 -1.96 -5.73 5.12
N ILE A 47 -2.07 -4.57 5.75
CA ILE A 47 -3.12 -3.59 5.50
C ILE A 47 -2.46 -2.33 4.97
N PHE A 48 -2.82 -1.92 3.75
CA PHE A 48 -2.38 -0.63 3.21
C PHE A 48 -3.56 0.34 3.26
N ASN A 49 -3.43 1.40 4.05
CA ASN A 49 -4.44 2.44 4.19
C ASN A 49 -3.93 3.71 3.50
N LEU A 50 -4.37 3.95 2.27
CA LEU A 50 -4.04 5.18 1.55
C LEU A 50 -4.95 6.32 2.04
N GLN A 51 -4.38 7.21 2.84
CA GLN A 51 -5.07 8.33 3.44
C GLN A 51 -4.94 9.58 2.57
N VAL A 52 -6.08 10.08 2.13
CA VAL A 52 -6.16 11.26 1.27
C VAL A 52 -6.82 12.40 2.06
N PRO A 53 -6.08 13.45 2.42
CA PRO A 53 -6.64 14.61 3.09
C PRO A 53 -7.34 15.54 2.09
N GLY A 54 -8.28 16.33 2.62
CA GLY A 54 -9.09 17.28 1.87
C GLY A 54 -10.10 17.95 2.80
N SER A 55 -11.18 18.51 2.24
CA SER A 55 -12.32 18.98 3.06
C SER A 55 -13.00 17.84 3.82
N MET A 56 -12.90 16.62 3.30
CA MET A 56 -13.22 15.35 3.95
C MET A 56 -11.98 14.46 3.82
N HIS A 57 -11.76 13.57 4.79
CA HIS A 57 -10.72 12.56 4.74
C HIS A 57 -11.24 11.30 4.06
N TYR A 58 -10.50 10.83 3.06
CA TYR A 58 -10.78 9.57 2.40
C TYR A 58 -9.71 8.55 2.77
N SER A 59 -10.10 7.28 2.86
CA SER A 59 -9.21 6.17 3.18
C SER A 59 -9.55 5.00 2.26
N MET A 60 -8.58 4.61 1.44
CA MET A 60 -8.65 3.39 0.62
C MET A 60 -7.85 2.31 1.33
N VAL A 61 -8.54 1.29 1.85
CA VAL A 61 -7.92 0.26 2.68
C VAL A 61 -7.89 -1.05 1.92
N PHE A 62 -6.70 -1.61 1.73
CA PHE A 62 -6.48 -2.87 1.06
C PHE A 62 -6.02 -3.92 2.07
N TYR A 63 -6.72 -5.05 2.15
CA TYR A 63 -6.43 -6.11 3.10
C TYR A 63 -5.86 -7.32 2.38
N PHE A 64 -4.58 -7.58 2.60
CA PHE A 64 -3.87 -8.71 2.04
C PHE A 64 -3.61 -9.74 3.11
N VAL A 65 -3.81 -11.02 2.82
CA VAL A 65 -3.63 -12.09 3.81
C VAL A 65 -2.70 -13.18 3.32
N THR A 66 -2.05 -13.84 4.28
CA THR A 66 -1.32 -15.09 4.10
C THR A 66 -1.53 -15.99 5.30
N LYS A 67 -1.36 -17.31 5.13
CA LYS A 67 -1.43 -18.25 6.25
C LYS A 67 -0.25 -18.09 7.19
N GLU A 68 0.96 -17.99 6.63
CA GLU A 68 2.19 -17.97 7.42
C GLU A 68 3.21 -17.02 6.79
N LEU A 69 3.95 -16.32 7.64
CA LEU A 69 5.13 -15.58 7.23
C LEU A 69 6.30 -16.57 7.20
N VAL A 70 6.79 -16.88 6.00
CA VAL A 70 7.92 -17.81 5.84
C VAL A 70 9.15 -17.25 6.57
N PRO A 71 9.75 -17.99 7.52
CA PRO A 71 10.92 -17.54 8.26
C PRO A 71 12.08 -17.17 7.33
N GLY A 72 12.75 -16.05 7.62
CA GLY A 72 13.84 -15.49 6.81
C GLY A 72 13.40 -14.80 5.52
N SER A 73 12.12 -14.89 5.14
CA SER A 73 11.62 -14.29 3.91
C SER A 73 11.72 -12.76 3.94
N LEU A 74 11.73 -12.12 2.77
CA LEU A 74 11.66 -10.66 2.67
C LEU A 74 10.38 -10.11 3.31
N LEU A 75 9.26 -10.82 3.16
CA LEU A 75 7.98 -10.43 3.73
C LEU A 75 8.01 -10.44 5.26
N GLN A 76 8.52 -11.52 5.86
CA GLN A 76 8.69 -11.59 7.31
C GLN A 76 9.63 -10.48 7.81
N ARG A 77 10.77 -10.27 7.15
CA ARG A 77 11.70 -9.18 7.51
C ARG A 77 11.10 -7.78 7.34
N PHE A 78 10.18 -7.59 6.40
CA PHE A 78 9.47 -6.32 6.24
C PHE A 78 8.45 -6.11 7.37
N VAL A 79 7.74 -7.17 7.74
CA VAL A 79 6.81 -7.16 8.89
C VAL A 79 7.57 -6.85 10.19
N ASP A 80 8.64 -7.59 10.46
CA ASP A 80 9.39 -7.51 11.73
C ASP A 80 10.44 -6.37 11.75
N GLY A 81 10.69 -5.72 10.60
CA GLY A 81 11.74 -4.71 10.43
C GLY A 81 11.46 -3.39 11.15
N ASP A 82 12.38 -2.44 11.05
CA ASP A 82 12.15 -1.05 11.47
C ASP A 82 11.57 -0.20 10.33
N ASP A 83 11.18 1.03 10.67
CA ASP A 83 10.59 1.95 9.70
C ASP A 83 11.58 2.38 8.63
N GLU A 84 12.87 2.48 8.93
CA GLU A 84 13.90 2.79 7.93
C GLU A 84 13.97 1.68 6.86
N PHE A 85 13.99 0.42 7.30
CA PHE A 85 13.97 -0.74 6.45
C PHE A 85 12.68 -0.75 5.60
N ARG A 86 11.51 -0.60 6.23
CA ARG A 86 10.21 -0.59 5.52
C ARG A 86 10.16 0.52 4.48
N ASN A 87 10.51 1.75 4.86
CA ASN A 87 10.51 2.92 3.99
C ASN A 87 11.47 2.77 2.79
N SER A 88 12.60 2.08 2.99
CA SER A 88 13.55 1.83 1.91
C SER A 88 13.05 0.81 0.87
N ARG A 89 12.04 0.00 1.21
CA ARG A 89 11.59 -1.12 0.38
C ARG A 89 10.16 -0.99 -0.13
N PHE A 90 9.31 -0.24 0.56
CA PHE A 90 7.91 -0.13 0.20
C PHE A 90 7.70 0.68 -1.08
N LYS A 91 7.08 0.05 -2.08
CA LYS A 91 6.76 0.66 -3.38
C LYS A 91 5.28 0.53 -3.72
N LEU A 92 4.79 1.55 -4.42
CA LEU A 92 3.50 1.54 -5.10
C LEU A 92 3.74 1.68 -6.61
N ILE A 93 3.04 0.87 -7.39
CA ILE A 93 2.95 1.04 -8.84
C ILE A 93 1.49 1.34 -9.18
N PRO A 94 1.17 2.60 -9.51
CA PRO A 94 -0.14 2.93 -10.05
C PRO A 94 -0.14 2.73 -11.57
N SER A 95 -1.31 2.39 -12.12
CA SER A 95 -1.58 2.42 -13.55
C SER A 95 -3.00 2.92 -13.78
N VAL A 96 -3.20 3.83 -14.74
CA VAL A 96 -4.53 4.37 -15.07
C VAL A 96 -4.94 3.81 -16.45
N PRO A 97 -5.54 2.61 -16.51
CA PRO A 97 -5.91 1.98 -17.78
C PRO A 97 -6.97 2.80 -18.52
N LYS A 98 -7.88 3.45 -17.79
CA LYS A 98 -8.96 4.29 -18.32
C LYS A 98 -8.91 5.66 -17.66
N GLY A 99 -8.69 6.71 -18.45
CA GLY A 99 -8.60 8.09 -17.97
C GLY A 99 -8.20 9.04 -19.10
N SER A 100 -8.46 10.34 -18.92
CA SER A 100 -7.99 11.37 -19.83
C SER A 100 -6.46 11.40 -19.86
N TRP A 101 -5.89 11.86 -20.97
CA TRP A 101 -4.43 11.91 -21.14
C TRP A 101 -3.73 12.69 -20.02
N ILE A 102 -4.33 13.81 -19.56
CA ILE A 102 -3.80 14.62 -18.46
C ILE A 102 -3.74 13.84 -17.15
N VAL A 103 -4.76 13.04 -16.82
CA VAL A 103 -4.80 12.20 -15.62
C VAL A 103 -3.74 11.11 -15.68
N ARG A 104 -3.60 10.44 -16.83
CA ARG A 104 -2.56 9.41 -17.02
C ARG A 104 -1.15 9.97 -16.87
N GLN A 105 -0.92 11.17 -17.38
CA GLN A 105 0.38 11.83 -17.26
C GLN A 105 0.68 12.29 -15.83
N SER A 106 -0.32 12.79 -15.10
CA SER A 106 -0.14 13.24 -13.71
C SER A 106 0.10 12.09 -12.75
N VAL A 107 -0.62 10.97 -12.88
CA VAL A 107 -0.42 9.78 -12.03
C VAL A 107 0.85 9.03 -12.41
N GLY A 108 1.15 8.97 -13.71
CA GLY A 108 2.25 8.19 -14.25
C GLY A 108 2.05 6.68 -14.13
N SER A 109 3.06 5.91 -14.55
CA SER A 109 3.11 4.44 -14.42
C SER A 109 4.44 3.98 -13.81
N THR A 110 5.17 4.91 -13.21
CA THR A 110 6.52 4.67 -12.68
C THR A 110 6.39 4.20 -11.23
N PRO A 111 7.05 3.10 -10.83
CA PRO A 111 7.10 2.69 -9.43
C PRO A 111 7.62 3.81 -8.53
N CYS A 112 6.87 4.15 -7.48
CA CYS A 112 7.26 5.12 -6.46
C CYS A 112 7.69 4.40 -5.19
N LEU A 113 8.83 4.77 -4.59
CA LEU A 113 9.21 4.34 -3.25
C LEU A 113 8.38 5.14 -2.23
N LEU A 114 7.23 4.59 -1.87
CA LEU A 114 6.19 5.31 -1.15
C LEU A 114 6.70 5.80 0.21
N GLY A 115 7.38 4.94 0.96
CA GLY A 115 7.95 5.30 2.26
C GLY A 115 9.10 6.32 2.23
N LYS A 116 9.56 6.75 1.04
CA LYS A 116 10.47 7.90 0.89
C LYS A 116 9.78 9.15 0.35
N ALA A 117 8.60 9.00 -0.23
CA ALA A 117 7.90 10.06 -0.94
C ALA A 117 6.77 10.69 -0.11
N VAL A 118 6.21 9.93 0.82
CA VAL A 118 5.13 10.30 1.73
C VAL A 118 5.38 9.67 3.11
N ASP A 119 4.75 10.23 4.12
CA ASP A 119 4.89 9.77 5.50
C ASP A 119 4.08 8.48 5.64
N CYS A 120 4.73 7.46 6.21
CA CYS A 120 4.11 6.17 6.48
C CYS A 120 4.16 5.92 7.99
N ASN A 121 3.00 5.64 8.59
CA ASN A 121 2.90 5.19 9.96
C ASN A 121 2.67 3.67 9.98
N TYR A 122 3.56 2.95 10.67
CA TYR A 122 3.57 1.50 10.72
C TYR A 122 3.02 1.00 12.05
N ILE A 123 1.97 0.19 12.00
CA ILE A 123 1.31 -0.32 13.19
C ILE A 123 1.36 -1.84 13.17
N HIS A 124 2.21 -2.40 14.03
CA HIS A 124 2.41 -3.83 14.14
C HIS A 124 1.53 -4.42 15.24
N GLY A 125 0.57 -5.26 14.85
CA GLY A 125 -0.26 -6.07 15.74
C GLY A 125 0.25 -7.51 15.87
N SER A 126 -0.45 -8.35 16.63
CA SER A 126 -0.10 -9.76 16.77
C SER A 126 -0.34 -10.58 15.49
N SER A 127 -1.31 -10.18 14.67
CA SER A 127 -1.72 -10.88 13.45
C SER A 127 -1.80 -9.98 12.22
N TYR A 128 -1.25 -8.77 12.30
CA TYR A 128 -1.20 -7.85 11.16
C TYR A 128 -0.07 -6.84 11.24
N LEU A 129 0.31 -6.32 10.07
CA LEU A 129 1.00 -5.05 9.91
C LEU A 129 0.07 -4.09 9.14
N GLU A 130 -0.21 -2.93 9.72
CA GLU A 130 -0.90 -1.84 9.04
C GLU A 130 0.08 -0.76 8.63
N VAL A 131 -0.09 -0.23 7.42
CA VAL A 131 0.69 0.86 6.84
C VAL A 131 -0.28 1.98 6.48
N ASP A 132 -0.36 2.98 7.35
CA ASP A 132 -1.08 4.21 7.09
C ASP A 132 -0.20 5.12 6.23
N VAL A 133 -0.64 5.40 5.01
CA VAL A 133 0.10 6.21 4.04
C VAL A 133 -0.55 7.58 3.93
N ASP A 134 0.09 8.60 4.47
CA ASP A 134 -0.42 9.98 4.41
C ASP A 134 0.00 10.63 3.09
N ILE A 135 -0.88 10.53 2.08
CA ILE A 135 -0.65 11.19 0.78
C ILE A 135 -0.51 12.71 0.94
N GLY A 136 -1.12 13.26 1.99
CA GLY A 136 -1.08 14.66 2.35
C GLY A 136 0.27 15.21 2.72
N SER A 137 1.20 14.37 3.18
CA SER A 137 2.51 14.84 3.63
C SER A 137 3.41 15.28 2.47
N SER A 138 3.05 14.92 1.23
CA SER A 138 3.81 15.25 0.03
C SER A 138 3.11 16.29 -0.82
N THR A 139 3.74 17.45 -0.99
CA THR A 139 3.26 18.50 -1.91
C THR A 139 3.11 17.98 -3.34
N VAL A 140 4.01 17.07 -3.76
CA VAL A 140 3.94 16.46 -5.10
C VAL A 140 2.74 15.53 -5.22
N ALA A 141 2.54 14.63 -4.24
CA ALA A 141 1.42 13.69 -4.28
C ALA A 141 0.06 14.41 -4.16
N ASN A 142 -0.02 15.43 -3.30
CA ASN A 142 -1.18 16.32 -3.21
C ASN A 142 -1.43 17.08 -4.52
N GLY A 143 -0.38 17.56 -5.18
CA GLY A 143 -0.50 18.24 -6.48
C GLY A 143 -1.09 17.32 -7.55
N VAL A 144 -0.61 16.07 -7.64
CA VAL A 144 -1.15 15.05 -8.53
C VAL A 144 -2.62 14.78 -8.20
N LEU A 145 -2.95 14.58 -6.93
CA LEU A 145 -4.32 14.32 -6.49
C LEU A 145 -5.26 15.49 -6.84
N GLY A 146 -4.84 16.74 -6.59
CA GLY A 146 -5.65 17.93 -6.90
C GLY A 146 -5.96 18.06 -8.39
N LEU A 147 -4.98 17.76 -9.25
CA LEU A 147 -5.16 17.70 -10.70
C LEU A 147 -6.13 16.60 -11.12
N VAL A 148 -6.04 15.43 -10.49
CA VAL A 148 -6.93 14.31 -10.79
C VAL A 148 -8.36 14.62 -10.34
N ILE A 149 -8.57 15.04 -9.08
CA ILE A 149 -9.90 15.35 -8.54
C ILE A 149 -10.58 16.47 -9.35
N GLY A 150 -9.85 17.50 -9.77
CA GLY A 150 -10.42 18.63 -10.50
C GLY A 150 -10.93 18.31 -11.91
N VAL A 151 -10.53 17.18 -12.49
CA VAL A 151 -10.78 16.85 -13.91
C VAL A 151 -11.64 15.59 -14.10
N ILE A 152 -11.78 14.73 -13.08
CA ILE A 152 -12.45 13.43 -13.23
C ILE A 152 -13.93 13.44 -12.85
N THR A 153 -14.75 12.71 -13.61
CA THR A 153 -16.04 12.18 -13.18
C THR A 153 -15.96 10.70 -12.81
N THR A 154 -14.99 9.97 -13.38
CA THR A 154 -14.69 8.56 -13.11
C THR A 154 -13.18 8.31 -13.23
N LEU A 155 -12.59 7.58 -12.28
CA LEU A 155 -11.18 7.17 -12.31
C LEU A 155 -11.08 5.67 -12.08
N VAL A 156 -10.35 4.98 -12.96
CA VAL A 156 -9.97 3.58 -12.77
C VAL A 156 -8.45 3.55 -12.60
N VAL A 157 -7.99 3.08 -11.45
CA VAL A 157 -6.58 2.93 -11.13
C VAL A 157 -6.33 1.48 -10.73
N ASP A 158 -5.41 0.84 -11.43
CA ASP A 158 -4.81 -0.42 -11.00
C ASP A 158 -3.65 -0.10 -10.06
N MET A 159 -3.60 -0.74 -8.90
CA MET A 159 -2.55 -0.53 -7.90
C MET A 159 -1.84 -1.85 -7.60
N ALA A 160 -0.52 -1.80 -7.49
CA ALA A 160 0.26 -2.91 -6.97
C ALA A 160 1.19 -2.42 -5.85
N PHE A 161 1.18 -3.15 -4.73
CA PHE A 161 2.04 -2.89 -3.59
C PHE A 161 3.22 -3.86 -3.59
N LEU A 162 4.43 -3.35 -3.36
CA LEU A 162 5.65 -4.14 -3.46
C LEU A 162 6.62 -3.83 -2.33
N VAL A 163 7.36 -4.87 -1.93
CA VAL A 163 8.55 -4.75 -1.08
C VAL A 163 9.74 -5.16 -1.94
N GLN A 164 10.61 -4.19 -2.25
CA GLN A 164 11.77 -4.45 -3.11
C GLN A 164 12.94 -5.09 -2.34
N VAL A 165 13.87 -5.69 -3.08
CA VAL A 165 15.20 -6.13 -2.58
C VAL A 165 16.22 -5.01 -2.85
N CYS A 166 17.09 -4.66 -1.88
CA CYS A 166 18.27 -3.82 -2.17
C CYS A 166 19.39 -4.70 -2.74
N ILE A 167 19.85 -4.37 -3.94
CA ILE A 167 20.86 -5.11 -4.71
C ILE A 167 22.29 -4.77 -4.21
N LEU A 168 22.54 -4.89 -2.91
CA LEU A 168 23.91 -4.82 -2.38
C LEU A 168 24.44 -6.19 -1.91
N PHE A 169 23.58 -7.21 -1.79
CA PHE A 169 24.00 -8.59 -1.55
C PHE A 169 23.13 -9.60 -2.32
N ALA A 170 23.77 -10.28 -3.27
CA ALA A 170 23.54 -11.61 -3.85
C ALA A 170 22.12 -12.20 -4.05
N TYR A 171 21.87 -12.64 -5.30
CA TYR A 171 21.21 -13.88 -5.74
C TYR A 171 20.01 -14.41 -4.93
N GLU A 172 18.88 -13.70 -4.94
CA GLU A 172 17.54 -14.31 -4.98
C GLU A 172 16.52 -13.20 -5.29
N THR A 173 16.10 -13.13 -6.56
CA THR A 173 15.21 -12.07 -7.06
C THR A 173 13.75 -12.41 -6.77
N ASN A 174 13.33 -12.24 -5.51
CA ASN A 174 11.92 -12.23 -5.15
C ASN A 174 11.45 -10.79 -5.01
N VAL A 175 10.88 -10.25 -6.09
CA VAL A 175 10.06 -9.03 -6.03
C VAL A 175 8.75 -9.41 -5.37
N LEU A 176 8.46 -8.86 -4.19
CA LEU A 176 7.16 -9.04 -3.56
C LEU A 176 6.11 -8.34 -4.41
N TYR A 177 5.17 -9.11 -4.95
CA TYR A 177 3.94 -8.60 -5.56
C TYR A 177 2.80 -8.91 -4.59
N VAL A 178 2.11 -7.87 -4.14
CA VAL A 178 0.91 -7.94 -3.30
C VAL A 178 -0.20 -7.38 -4.19
N ALA A 179 -1.03 -8.27 -4.73
CA ALA A 179 -1.94 -8.04 -5.87
C ALA A 179 -3.36 -7.76 -5.43
#